data_AF-A0A1X2FEL6-F1
#
_entry.id   AF-A0A1X2FEL6-F1
#
_cell.length_a   1.000
_cell.length_b   1.000
_cell.length_c   1.000
_cell.angle_alpha   90.00
_cell.angle_beta   90.00
_cell.angle_gamma   90.00
#
_symmetry.space_group_name_H-M   'P 1'
#
loop_
_entity.id
_entity.type
_entity.pdbx_description
1 polymer ?
#
loop_
_entity_poly.entity_id
_entity_poly.type
_entity_poly.pdbx_seq_one_letter_code
_entity_poly.pdbx_strand_id
1 'polypeptide(L)'
;MLNRFATLAAVCMLAPIAVAPLASAEPVPPPPDPAAPVAAPAPPAPDTGAVPSAPPGVLDTPDGWHVTVTGSNESQLPVAPLTTAVSSREYLVAGTFTGTITGSGKTKLTGGTLEAGQQIGCGIVSDETEINPGASFSPSIRVPFTGAATDVGFGTGINLQGKVYLKPGTVTIVPIDKKTFKGDSTRVTITGVRIKFDQCAGQSFIRSYATLTASTENTDDVITYLGVTKAV
;
A
#
# COMPACT_ATOMS: atom_id res chain seq x y z
N MET A 1 -13.69 -61.38 -50.67
CA MET A 1 -13.28 -61.39 -52.09
C MET A 1 -13.37 -59.94 -52.57
N LEU A 2 -12.30 -59.14 -52.45
CA LEU A 2 -11.26 -58.93 -53.48
C LEU A 2 -11.85 -58.15 -54.67
N ASN A 3 -11.72 -56.82 -54.78
CA ASN A 3 -10.58 -56.06 -55.32
C ASN A 3 -10.91 -54.55 -55.15
N ARG A 4 -10.07 -53.64 -54.65
CA ARG A 4 -8.74 -53.14 -55.08
C ARG A 4 -8.74 -52.36 -56.42
N PHE A 5 -7.93 -51.29 -56.42
CA PHE A 5 -7.41 -50.44 -57.52
C PHE A 5 -8.23 -49.16 -57.80
N ALA A 6 -7.86 -47.96 -57.33
CA ALA A 6 -6.65 -47.12 -57.55
C ALA A 6 -6.78 -46.16 -58.75
N THR A 7 -6.19 -44.97 -58.55
CA THR A 7 -5.77 -43.91 -59.51
C THR A 7 -6.84 -42.98 -60.10
N LEU A 8 -6.87 -41.66 -59.80
CA LEU A 8 -6.00 -40.50 -60.11
C LEU A 8 -6.28 -39.85 -61.50
N ALA A 9 -6.50 -38.53 -61.46
CA ALA A 9 -6.21 -37.50 -62.47
C ALA A 9 -7.34 -36.87 -63.33
N ALA A 10 -7.22 -35.53 -63.43
CA ALA A 10 -7.67 -34.59 -64.47
C ALA A 10 -9.17 -34.23 -64.53
N VAL A 11 -9.61 -33.04 -64.12
CA VAL A 11 -9.42 -31.68 -64.72
C VAL A 11 -10.01 -31.59 -66.14
N CYS A 12 -11.21 -31.02 -66.27
CA CYS A 12 -11.51 -29.84 -67.10
C CYS A 12 -13.03 -29.67 -67.33
N MET A 13 -13.47 -28.42 -67.13
CA MET A 13 -14.57 -27.71 -67.81
C MET A 13 -15.84 -28.48 -68.19
N LEU A 14 -16.98 -28.04 -67.64
CA LEU A 14 -18.15 -27.59 -68.43
C LEU A 14 -19.25 -27.13 -67.46
N ALA A 15 -19.64 -25.87 -67.59
CA ALA A 15 -20.78 -25.28 -66.92
C ALA A 15 -22.10 -25.89 -67.43
N PRO A 16 -23.11 -26.07 -66.56
CA PRO A 16 -24.50 -26.07 -66.98
C PRO A 16 -25.23 -24.85 -66.42
N ILE A 17 -25.80 -24.07 -67.34
CA ILE A 17 -26.84 -23.07 -67.06
C ILE A 17 -28.17 -23.83 -66.87
N ALA A 18 -28.71 -23.70 -65.65
CA ALA A 18 -30.11 -23.69 -65.22
C ALA A 18 -31.19 -24.50 -65.98
N VAL A 19 -31.84 -25.41 -65.23
CA VAL A 19 -33.32 -25.53 -65.17
C VAL A 19 -33.68 -25.74 -63.69
N ALA A 20 -34.48 -24.84 -63.13
CA ALA A 20 -34.79 -24.79 -61.69
C ALA A 20 -35.90 -25.79 -61.30
N PRO A 21 -35.72 -26.63 -60.25
CA PRO A 21 -36.83 -27.28 -59.57
C PRO A 21 -37.52 -26.29 -58.63
N LEU A 22 -38.85 -26.34 -58.65
CA LEU A 22 -39.75 -25.55 -57.82
C LEU A 22 -39.40 -25.67 -56.32
N ALA A 23 -39.36 -24.51 -55.66
CA ALA A 23 -39.14 -24.36 -54.24
C ALA A 23 -40.26 -25.05 -53.43
N SER A 24 -39.93 -26.13 -52.74
CA SER A 24 -40.56 -26.48 -51.47
C SER A 24 -39.73 -25.80 -50.38
N ALA A 25 -40.29 -24.77 -49.75
CA ALA A 25 -39.63 -24.09 -48.64
C ALA A 25 -39.52 -25.04 -47.43
N GLU A 26 -38.29 -25.38 -47.05
CA GLU A 26 -38.01 -25.93 -45.72
C GLU A 26 -38.49 -24.93 -44.65
N PRO A 27 -39.02 -25.40 -43.50
CA PRO A 27 -39.32 -24.52 -42.37
C PRO A 27 -38.08 -23.73 -41.98
N VAL A 28 -38.20 -22.40 -41.98
CA VAL A 28 -37.13 -21.49 -41.56
C VAL A 28 -36.67 -21.89 -40.15
N PRO A 29 -35.37 -22.15 -39.92
CA PRO A 29 -34.86 -22.37 -38.58
C PRO A 29 -35.23 -21.17 -37.69
N PRO A 30 -35.63 -21.39 -36.43
CA PRO A 30 -35.91 -20.28 -35.54
C PRO A 30 -34.69 -19.33 -35.48
N PRO A 31 -34.91 -18.01 -35.46
CA PRO A 31 -33.82 -17.06 -35.36
C PRO A 31 -32.98 -17.38 -34.11
N PRO A 32 -31.64 -17.22 -34.16
CA PRO A 32 -30.81 -17.42 -32.98
C PRO A 32 -31.32 -16.53 -31.85
N ASP A 33 -31.42 -17.11 -30.66
CA ASP A 33 -31.87 -16.40 -29.46
C ASP A 33 -31.08 -15.09 -29.30
N PRO A 34 -31.73 -13.98 -28.92
CA PRO A 34 -31.03 -12.74 -28.63
C PRO A 34 -29.89 -13.02 -27.65
N ALA A 35 -28.67 -12.62 -28.01
CA ALA A 35 -27.51 -12.77 -27.13
C ALA A 35 -27.86 -12.19 -25.75
N ALA A 36 -27.89 -13.05 -24.73
CA ALA A 36 -28.11 -12.61 -23.36
C ALA A 36 -27.06 -11.54 -23.02
N PRO A 37 -27.45 -10.40 -22.43
CA PRO A 37 -26.49 -9.38 -22.06
C PRO A 37 -25.47 -9.99 -21.10
N VAL A 38 -24.19 -9.91 -21.47
CA VAL A 38 -23.09 -10.32 -20.61
C VAL A 38 -23.21 -9.48 -19.34
N ALA A 39 -23.43 -10.12 -18.19
CA ALA A 39 -23.54 -9.41 -16.92
C ALA A 39 -22.28 -8.55 -16.74
N ALA A 40 -22.47 -7.25 -16.48
CA ALA A 40 -21.35 -6.38 -16.17
C ALA A 40 -20.56 -6.97 -14.99
N PRO A 41 -19.21 -6.97 -15.03
CA PRO A 41 -18.43 -7.47 -13.92
C PRO A 41 -18.83 -6.72 -12.65
N ALA A 42 -19.03 -7.47 -11.57
CA ALA A 42 -19.38 -6.90 -10.28
C ALA A 42 -18.33 -5.85 -9.87
N PRO A 43 -18.73 -4.74 -9.23
CA PRO A 43 -17.77 -3.78 -8.70
C PRO A 43 -16.75 -4.47 -7.79
N PRO A 44 -15.46 -4.06 -7.82
CA PRO A 44 -14.48 -4.58 -6.89
C PRO A 44 -14.95 -4.35 -5.45
N ALA A 45 -14.69 -5.33 -4.59
CA ALA A 45 -15.04 -5.23 -3.19
C ALA A 45 -14.38 -3.99 -2.56
N PRO A 46 -15.05 -3.30 -1.61
CA PRO A 46 -14.43 -2.19 -0.89
C PRO A 46 -13.14 -2.65 -0.21
N ASP A 47 -12.07 -1.85 -0.29
CA ASP A 47 -10.87 -2.09 0.51
C ASP A 47 -11.24 -1.93 1.98
N THR A 48 -11.20 -3.03 2.73
CA THR A 48 -11.45 -3.04 4.17
C THR A 48 -10.21 -2.67 4.97
N GLY A 49 -9.07 -2.53 4.31
CA GLY A 49 -7.77 -2.31 4.93
C GLY A 49 -7.22 -3.55 5.62
N ALA A 50 -7.89 -4.71 5.57
CA ALA A 50 -7.50 -5.91 6.30
C ALA A 50 -6.06 -6.35 5.95
N VAL A 51 -5.30 -6.72 6.99
CA VAL A 51 -3.92 -7.20 6.88
C VAL A 51 -3.81 -8.55 7.57
N PRO A 52 -3.12 -9.54 6.98
CA PRO A 52 -2.87 -10.80 7.66
C PRO A 52 -2.00 -10.57 8.90
N SER A 53 -2.31 -11.29 9.97
CA SER A 53 -1.45 -11.31 11.15
C SER A 53 -0.16 -12.07 10.86
N ALA A 54 0.96 -11.48 11.28
CA ALA A 54 2.27 -12.12 11.26
C ALA A 54 2.41 -13.20 12.35
N PRO A 55 3.50 -14.00 12.34
CA PRO A 55 3.80 -14.92 13.42
C PRO A 55 3.89 -14.24 14.79
N PRO A 56 3.51 -14.93 15.88
CA PRO A 56 3.71 -14.45 17.25
C PRO A 56 5.16 -14.09 17.56
N GLY A 57 5.36 -13.08 18.41
CA GLY A 57 6.62 -12.89 19.12
C GLY A 57 6.63 -13.84 20.32
N VAL A 58 7.66 -14.70 20.42
CA VAL A 58 7.79 -15.69 21.48
C VAL A 58 9.15 -15.55 22.13
N LEU A 59 9.18 -15.58 23.46
CA LEU A 59 10.39 -15.49 24.27
C LEU A 59 10.30 -16.47 25.44
N ASP A 60 11.24 -17.39 25.49
CA ASP A 60 11.53 -18.18 26.68
C ASP A 60 12.56 -17.43 27.52
N THR A 61 12.16 -17.03 28.72
CA THR A 61 13.02 -16.25 29.61
C THR A 61 13.99 -17.15 30.37
N PRO A 62 15.17 -16.65 30.78
CA PRO A 62 16.16 -17.45 31.51
C PRO A 62 15.66 -18.03 32.84
N ASP A 63 14.66 -17.40 33.44
CA ASP A 63 14.03 -17.83 34.68
C ASP A 63 12.86 -18.82 34.47
N GLY A 64 12.49 -19.12 33.22
CA GLY A 64 11.55 -20.20 32.87
C GLY A 64 10.12 -19.77 32.57
N TRP A 65 9.89 -18.49 32.26
CA TRP A 65 8.62 -18.01 31.72
C TRP A 65 8.59 -18.15 30.20
N HIS A 66 7.40 -18.43 29.69
CA HIS A 66 7.10 -18.44 28.26
C HIS A 66 6.21 -17.25 27.94
N VAL A 67 6.80 -16.23 27.33
CA VAL A 67 6.18 -14.93 27.04
C VAL A 67 5.82 -14.89 25.56
N THR A 68 4.56 -14.64 25.25
CA THR A 68 4.05 -14.58 23.88
C THR A 68 3.27 -13.30 23.64
N VAL A 69 3.47 -12.67 22.49
CA VAL A 69 2.72 -11.51 22.02
C VAL A 69 2.21 -11.75 20.59
N THR A 70 0.92 -11.50 20.39
CA THR A 70 0.23 -11.77 19.11
C THR A 70 -0.62 -10.59 18.66
N GLY A 71 -0.63 -10.32 17.35
CA GLY A 71 -1.64 -9.49 16.68
C GLY A 71 -2.76 -10.34 16.08
N SER A 72 -3.97 -9.76 16.00
CA SER A 72 -5.14 -10.35 15.37
C SER A 72 -6.12 -9.28 14.89
N ASN A 73 -6.93 -9.61 13.88
CA ASN A 73 -7.97 -8.73 13.32
C ASN A 73 -7.43 -7.35 12.93
N GLU A 74 -6.29 -7.35 12.25
CA GLU A 74 -5.57 -6.13 11.91
C GLU A 74 -6.10 -5.52 10.62
N SER A 75 -6.23 -4.20 10.62
CA SER A 75 -6.56 -3.42 9.43
C SER A 75 -5.77 -2.12 9.42
N GLN A 76 -5.35 -1.73 8.21
CA GLN A 76 -4.62 -0.53 7.88
C GLN A 76 -5.26 0.01 6.60
N LEU A 77 -6.31 0.80 6.76
CA LEU A 77 -7.11 1.35 5.67
C LEU A 77 -6.58 2.74 5.28
N PRO A 78 -6.05 2.91 4.06
CA PRO A 78 -5.70 4.24 3.55
C PRO A 78 -6.94 5.11 3.43
N VAL A 79 -6.85 6.35 3.92
CA VAL A 79 -7.89 7.36 3.78
C VAL A 79 -7.33 8.64 3.21
N ALA A 80 -8.20 9.45 2.60
CA ALA A 80 -7.80 10.75 2.07
C ALA A 80 -7.23 11.63 3.19
N PRO A 81 -6.01 12.18 3.02
CA PRO A 81 -5.41 13.06 4.02
C PRO A 81 -6.29 14.28 4.27
N LEU A 82 -6.52 14.61 5.54
CA LEU A 82 -7.33 15.79 5.92
C LEU A 82 -6.71 17.10 5.42
N THR A 83 -5.38 17.15 5.28
CA THR A 83 -4.63 18.30 4.76
C THR A 83 -4.71 18.43 3.23
N THR A 84 -5.21 17.40 2.52
CA THR A 84 -5.21 17.28 1.04
C THR A 84 -3.82 17.37 0.39
N ALA A 85 -2.74 17.40 1.18
CA ALA A 85 -1.39 17.49 0.67
C ALA A 85 -0.99 16.16 0.04
N VAL A 86 -0.43 16.23 -1.17
CA VAL A 86 0.03 15.05 -1.94
C VAL A 86 1.18 14.30 -1.27
N SER A 87 1.92 14.97 -0.38
CA SER A 87 2.97 14.40 0.46
C SER A 87 2.47 13.95 1.83
N SER A 88 1.19 14.12 2.14
CA SER A 88 0.58 13.58 3.34
C SER A 88 -0.06 12.23 3.05
N ARG A 89 -0.12 11.41 4.07
CA ARG A 89 -0.70 10.08 4.02
C ARG A 89 -1.38 9.82 5.35
N GLU A 90 -2.50 9.12 5.29
CA GLU A 90 -3.35 8.95 6.45
C GLU A 90 -4.01 7.57 6.44
N TYR A 91 -4.09 6.96 7.62
CA TYR A 91 -4.60 5.62 7.80
C TYR A 91 -5.63 5.58 8.92
N LEU A 92 -6.68 4.79 8.72
CA LEU A 92 -7.49 4.25 9.81
C LEU A 92 -6.96 2.86 10.14
N VAL A 93 -6.48 2.71 11.38
CA VAL A 93 -5.94 1.44 11.85
C VAL A 93 -6.81 0.80 12.90
N ALA A 94 -6.90 -0.52 12.85
CA ALA A 94 -7.48 -1.34 13.89
C ALA A 94 -6.65 -2.62 14.08
N GLY A 95 -6.77 -3.23 15.25
CA GLY A 95 -6.08 -4.47 15.59
C GLY A 95 -6.25 -4.81 17.06
N THR A 96 -6.19 -6.10 17.37
CA THR A 96 -6.16 -6.59 18.74
C THR A 96 -4.83 -7.26 19.01
N PHE A 97 -4.12 -6.75 20.00
CA PHE A 97 -2.83 -7.24 20.45
C PHE A 97 -2.99 -7.87 21.82
N THR A 98 -2.54 -9.10 21.97
CA THR A 98 -2.65 -9.88 23.19
C THR A 98 -1.27 -10.31 23.63
N GLY A 99 -0.98 -10.12 24.92
CA GLY A 99 0.21 -10.64 25.58
C GLY A 99 -0.17 -11.73 26.58
N THR A 100 0.57 -12.83 26.61
CA THR A 100 0.39 -13.94 27.54
C THR A 100 1.73 -14.40 28.09
N ILE A 101 1.77 -14.68 29.39
CA ILE A 101 2.93 -15.13 30.14
C ILE A 101 2.54 -16.45 30.78
N THR A 102 3.20 -17.53 30.43
CA THR A 102 2.89 -18.88 30.91
C THR A 102 4.13 -19.59 31.42
N GLY A 103 3.98 -20.77 32.01
CA GLY A 103 5.08 -21.54 32.58
C GLY A 103 5.18 -21.41 34.09
N SER A 104 6.35 -21.77 34.63
CA SER A 104 6.61 -21.84 36.07
C SER A 104 7.97 -21.25 36.36
N GLY A 105 8.11 -19.95 36.09
CA GLY A 105 9.36 -19.25 36.29
C GLY A 105 9.80 -19.27 37.76
N LYS A 106 11.11 -19.17 37.98
CA LYS A 106 11.73 -19.21 39.32
C LYS A 106 11.47 -17.94 40.12
N THR A 107 11.22 -16.82 39.44
CA THR A 107 10.93 -15.52 40.04
C THR A 107 9.43 -15.30 40.09
N LYS A 108 8.97 -14.48 41.03
CA LYS A 108 7.55 -14.13 41.10
C LYS A 108 7.21 -13.11 40.02
N LEU A 109 6.23 -13.45 39.18
CA LEU A 109 5.68 -12.51 38.20
C LEU A 109 4.97 -11.36 38.92
N THR A 110 5.30 -10.12 38.56
CA THR A 110 4.70 -8.90 39.10
C THR A 110 3.75 -8.23 38.10
N GLY A 111 3.78 -8.66 36.83
CA GLY A 111 2.92 -8.19 35.77
C GLY A 111 3.72 -7.79 34.54
N GLY A 112 3.42 -6.60 34.02
CA GLY A 112 4.15 -6.08 32.87
C GLY A 112 3.48 -4.90 32.19
N THR A 113 3.97 -4.58 30.99
CA THR A 113 3.35 -3.60 30.09
C THR A 113 3.18 -4.16 28.69
N LEU A 114 2.04 -3.90 28.05
CA LEU A 114 1.81 -4.13 26.63
C LEU A 114 1.63 -2.78 25.94
N GLU A 115 2.57 -2.42 25.08
CA GLU A 115 2.47 -1.26 24.20
C GLU A 115 2.09 -1.73 22.80
N ALA A 116 1.12 -1.07 22.17
CA ALA A 116 0.73 -1.37 20.79
C ALA A 116 0.64 -0.09 19.96
N GLY A 117 1.01 -0.21 18.69
CA GLY A 117 1.05 0.93 17.79
C GLY A 117 1.30 0.54 16.34
N GLN A 118 1.76 1.52 15.57
CA GLN A 118 2.11 1.34 14.16
C GLN A 118 3.52 1.85 13.90
N GLN A 119 4.22 1.19 13.00
CA GLN A 119 5.45 1.70 12.41
C GLN A 119 5.14 2.12 10.99
N ILE A 120 5.54 3.34 10.66
CA ILE A 120 5.32 3.93 9.35
C ILE A 120 6.69 4.25 8.75
N GLY A 121 6.97 3.67 7.59
CA GLY A 121 8.11 4.01 6.77
C GLY A 121 7.68 4.81 5.55
N CYS A 122 8.38 5.89 5.24
CA CYS A 122 8.27 6.50 3.93
C CYS A 122 9.55 6.20 3.14
N GLY A 123 9.45 5.75 1.89
CA GLY A 123 10.64 5.49 1.08
C GLY A 123 11.47 6.75 0.78
N ILE A 124 10.81 7.91 0.68
CA ILE A 124 11.42 9.20 0.34
C ILE A 124 10.76 10.31 1.17
N VAL A 125 11.52 10.92 2.07
CA VAL A 125 11.04 12.07 2.86
C VAL A 125 11.46 13.37 2.17
N SER A 126 10.51 14.29 1.99
CA SER A 126 10.82 15.65 1.53
C SER A 126 11.15 16.53 2.72
N ASP A 127 12.40 16.96 2.82
CA ASP A 127 12.81 17.98 3.79
C ASP A 127 12.28 19.35 3.34
N GLU A 128 11.95 20.20 4.30
CA GLU A 128 11.31 21.50 4.07
C GLU A 128 11.98 22.29 2.94
N THR A 129 11.15 22.85 2.06
CA THR A 129 11.59 23.67 0.93
C THR A 129 12.20 24.97 1.44
N GLU A 130 13.51 25.13 1.32
CA GLU A 130 14.12 26.46 1.33
C GLU A 130 13.76 27.13 0.00
N ILE A 131 12.63 27.86 0.00
CA ILE A 131 12.32 28.80 -1.07
C ILE A 131 13.21 30.00 -0.82
N ASN A 132 14.32 30.10 -1.54
CA ASN A 132 15.16 31.29 -1.52
C ASN A 132 14.65 32.24 -2.60
N PRO A 133 13.85 33.28 -2.29
CA PRO A 133 13.47 34.28 -3.28
C PRO A 133 14.73 35.05 -3.70
N GLY A 134 15.28 34.72 -4.87
CA GLY A 134 16.38 35.44 -5.46
C GLY A 134 15.85 36.53 -6.39
N ALA A 135 15.92 37.78 -5.96
CA ALA A 135 15.84 38.92 -6.87
C ALA A 135 17.24 39.22 -7.40
N SER A 136 17.52 38.87 -8.66
CA SER A 136 18.78 39.26 -9.30
C SER A 136 18.61 40.63 -9.94
N PHE A 137 19.39 41.61 -9.50
CA PHE A 137 19.54 42.88 -10.18
C PHE A 137 20.84 42.82 -10.98
N SER A 138 20.76 42.72 -12.31
CA SER A 138 21.95 42.83 -13.17
C SER A 138 22.16 44.31 -13.53
N PRO A 139 23.15 45.01 -12.97
CA PRO A 139 23.48 46.35 -13.43
C PRO A 139 24.14 46.24 -14.81
N SER A 140 23.40 46.62 -15.87
CA SER A 140 24.01 46.81 -17.19
C SER A 140 24.79 48.12 -17.19
N ILE A 141 26.11 48.05 -17.32
CA ILE A 141 26.93 49.23 -17.61
C ILE A 141 26.64 49.67 -19.06
N ARG A 142 26.13 50.90 -19.22
CA ARG A 142 25.97 51.53 -20.53
C ARG A 142 27.35 51.96 -21.02
N VAL A 143 27.85 51.33 -22.07
CA VAL A 143 29.03 51.79 -22.80
C VAL A 143 28.55 52.82 -23.84
N PRO A 144 28.93 54.11 -23.76
CA PRO A 144 28.30 55.18 -24.55
C PRO A 144 28.79 55.26 -26.01
N PHE A 145 29.24 54.16 -26.62
CA PHE A 145 30.01 54.22 -27.87
C PHE A 145 29.41 53.52 -29.09
N THR A 146 28.10 53.29 -29.14
CA THR A 146 27.43 52.91 -30.40
C THR A 146 26.12 53.67 -30.55
N GLY A 147 26.02 54.48 -31.62
CA GLY A 147 24.88 55.34 -31.93
C GLY A 147 23.65 54.58 -32.44
N ALA A 148 23.23 53.53 -31.74
CA ALA A 148 22.01 52.80 -32.01
C ALA A 148 21.12 52.84 -30.76
N ALA A 149 20.10 53.70 -30.80
CA ALA A 149 19.01 53.69 -29.84
C ALA A 149 18.11 52.48 -30.13
N THR A 150 18.45 51.32 -29.57
CA THR A 150 17.50 50.23 -29.38
C THR A 150 17.39 49.96 -27.89
N ASP A 151 16.18 50.20 -27.37
CA ASP A 151 15.78 50.09 -25.98
C ASP A 151 16.21 48.75 -25.37
N VAL A 152 17.17 48.81 -24.44
CA VAL A 152 17.54 47.68 -23.59
C VAL A 152 16.64 47.75 -22.37
N GLY A 153 15.56 46.97 -22.39
CA GLY A 153 14.56 46.90 -21.33
C GLY A 153 15.14 46.43 -19.99
N PHE A 154 14.59 46.98 -18.90
CA PHE A 154 14.80 46.48 -17.56
C PHE A 154 14.15 45.10 -17.43
N GLY A 155 14.96 44.04 -17.41
CA GLY A 155 14.49 42.70 -17.06
C GLY A 155 14.61 42.49 -15.55
N THR A 156 13.50 42.54 -14.82
CA THR A 156 13.43 41.97 -13.46
C THR A 156 13.30 40.45 -13.59
N GLY A 157 14.41 39.73 -13.40
CA GLY A 157 14.38 38.28 -13.28
C GLY A 157 14.02 37.87 -11.86
N ILE A 158 12.86 37.25 -11.68
CA ILE A 158 12.52 36.54 -10.45
C ILE A 158 13.01 35.10 -10.63
N ASN A 159 14.04 34.68 -9.89
CA ASN A 159 14.51 33.30 -9.92
C ASN A 159 14.04 32.60 -8.64
N LEU A 160 13.02 31.74 -8.79
CA LEU A 160 12.59 30.83 -7.72
C LEU A 160 13.45 29.58 -7.80
N GLN A 161 14.60 29.59 -7.12
CA GLN A 161 15.39 28.36 -6.92
C GLN A 161 14.81 27.62 -5.72
N GLY A 162 13.79 26.79 -5.96
CA GLY A 162 13.34 25.82 -4.97
C GLY A 162 14.25 24.60 -5.03
N LYS A 163 15.09 24.40 -4.00
CA LYS A 163 15.79 23.13 -3.83
C LYS A 163 14.93 22.23 -2.94
N VAL A 164 14.44 21.13 -3.50
CA VAL A 164 13.80 20.06 -2.73
C VAL A 164 14.89 19.10 -2.29
N TYR A 165 15.14 19.03 -0.99
CA TYR A 165 16.07 18.05 -0.43
C TYR A 165 15.30 16.77 -0.11
N LEU A 166 15.61 15.69 -0.84
CA LEU A 166 15.04 14.36 -0.59
C LEU A 166 15.99 13.59 0.34
N LYS A 167 15.50 13.20 1.51
CA LYS A 167 16.24 12.36 2.46
C LYS A 167 15.85 10.88 2.28
N PRO A 168 16.79 9.94 2.48
CA PRO A 168 16.45 8.52 2.61
C PRO A 168 15.36 8.32 3.66
N GLY A 169 14.47 7.36 3.40
CA GLY A 169 13.33 7.06 4.24
C GLY A 169 13.65 6.76 5.71
N THR A 170 12.85 7.30 6.62
CA THR A 170 12.90 6.98 8.06
C THR A 170 11.69 6.14 8.45
N VAL A 171 11.86 5.26 9.44
CA VAL A 171 10.75 4.55 10.11
C VAL A 171 10.37 5.32 11.37
N THR A 172 9.12 5.76 11.44
CA THR A 172 8.54 6.42 12.62
C THR A 172 7.68 5.44 13.39
N ILE A 173 7.90 5.36 14.70
CA ILE A 173 7.08 4.57 15.62
C ILE A 173 5.98 5.47 16.16
N VAL A 174 4.73 5.07 15.96
CA VAL A 174 3.53 5.74 16.46
C VAL A 174 2.93 4.86 17.57
N PRO A 175 3.28 5.12 18.85
CA PRO A 175 2.64 4.43 19.97
C PRO A 175 1.19 4.91 20.08
N ILE A 176 0.24 3.96 20.14
CA ILE A 176 -1.19 4.28 20.23
C ILE A 176 -1.68 4.12 21.66
N ASP A 177 -1.36 3.00 22.30
CA ASP A 177 -1.73 2.74 23.68
C ASP A 177 -0.66 1.91 24.40
N LYS A 178 -0.58 2.09 25.72
CA LYS A 178 0.30 1.33 26.60
C LYS A 178 -0.45 0.93 27.85
N LYS A 179 -0.62 -0.38 28.02
CA LYS A 179 -1.37 -0.98 29.14
C LYS A 179 -0.43 -1.65 30.13
N THR A 180 -0.42 -1.16 31.37
CA THR A 180 0.18 -1.88 32.51
C THR A 180 -0.80 -2.91 33.08
N PHE A 181 -0.30 -4.09 33.44
CA PHE A 181 -1.09 -5.20 34.00
C PHE A 181 -0.30 -5.91 35.12
N LYS A 182 -0.99 -6.68 35.97
CA LYS A 182 -0.40 -7.47 37.07
C LYS A 182 -0.53 -8.98 36.90
N GLY A 183 -1.38 -9.42 35.97
CA GLY A 183 -1.65 -10.83 35.72
C GLY A 183 -0.67 -11.46 34.75
N ASP A 184 -1.06 -12.63 34.27
CA ASP A 184 -0.36 -13.41 33.25
C ASP A 184 -0.77 -13.03 31.81
N SER A 185 -1.82 -12.23 31.65
CA SER A 185 -2.38 -11.89 30.36
C SER A 185 -2.85 -10.45 30.29
N THR A 186 -2.78 -9.88 29.09
CA THR A 186 -3.21 -8.52 28.81
C THR A 186 -3.61 -8.38 27.34
N ARG A 187 -4.42 -7.37 27.06
CA ARG A 187 -4.89 -7.07 25.70
C ARG A 187 -5.03 -5.58 25.50
N VAL A 188 -4.61 -5.13 24.32
CA VAL A 188 -4.86 -3.79 23.78
C VAL A 188 -5.64 -3.96 22.48
N THR A 189 -6.79 -3.28 22.38
CA THR A 189 -7.60 -3.26 21.17
C THR A 189 -7.66 -1.84 20.64
N ILE A 190 -7.20 -1.69 19.41
CA ILE A 190 -7.19 -0.43 18.66
C ILE A 190 -8.31 -0.51 17.63
N THR A 191 -9.17 0.50 17.58
CA THR A 191 -10.31 0.53 16.64
C THR A 191 -10.43 1.92 16.03
N GLY A 192 -10.27 2.02 14.71
CA GLY A 192 -10.54 3.25 13.96
C GLY A 192 -9.63 4.42 14.34
N VAL A 193 -8.41 4.16 14.79
CA VAL A 193 -7.46 5.22 15.14
C VAL A 193 -6.90 5.81 13.85
N ARG A 194 -7.00 7.13 13.72
CA ARG A 194 -6.53 7.88 12.56
C ARG A 194 -5.09 8.33 12.76
N ILE A 195 -4.19 7.86 11.91
CA ILE A 195 -2.76 8.19 11.97
C ILE A 195 -2.38 8.95 10.71
N LYS A 196 -1.82 10.14 10.90
CA LYS A 196 -1.30 10.99 9.84
C LYS A 196 0.22 10.99 9.86
N PHE A 197 0.83 10.98 8.69
CA PHE A 197 2.22 11.35 8.51
C PHE A 197 2.37 12.25 7.28
N ASP A 198 3.15 13.29 7.43
CA ASP A 198 3.39 14.31 6.41
C ASP A 198 4.75 14.08 5.76
N GLN A 199 5.03 14.84 4.70
CA GLN A 199 6.34 14.87 4.02
C GLN A 199 6.77 13.54 3.39
N CYS A 200 5.84 12.63 3.12
CA CYS A 200 6.10 11.41 2.37
C CYS A 200 5.82 11.58 0.89
N ALA A 201 6.88 11.83 0.11
CA ALA A 201 6.79 12.00 -1.34
C ALA A 201 6.73 10.66 -2.10
N GLY A 202 7.15 9.57 -1.47
CA GLY A 202 7.26 8.25 -2.10
C GLY A 202 6.15 7.25 -1.74
N GLN A 203 6.42 5.99 -2.06
CA GLN A 203 5.67 4.84 -1.54
C GLN A 203 5.79 4.80 -0.02
N SER A 204 4.68 4.49 0.63
CA SER A 204 4.62 4.37 2.07
C SER A 204 4.43 2.93 2.51
N PHE A 205 4.97 2.62 3.68
CA PHE A 205 4.90 1.31 4.30
C PHE A 205 4.34 1.48 5.70
N ILE A 206 3.41 0.63 6.08
CA ILE A 206 2.86 0.59 7.42
C ILE A 206 2.83 -0.85 7.93
N ARG A 207 3.17 -1.03 9.20
CA ARG A 207 2.99 -2.30 9.92
C ARG A 207 2.59 -2.02 11.36
N SER A 208 1.80 -2.91 11.93
CA SER A 208 1.55 -2.92 13.36
C SER A 208 2.78 -3.40 14.13
N TYR A 209 2.88 -2.93 15.38
CA TYR A 209 3.78 -3.54 16.36
C TYR A 209 3.08 -3.65 17.70
N ALA A 210 3.49 -4.64 18.49
CA ALA A 210 3.15 -4.69 19.91
C ALA A 210 4.35 -5.18 20.72
N THR A 211 4.75 -4.42 21.72
CA THR A 211 5.86 -4.76 22.61
C THR A 211 5.30 -5.14 23.97
N LEU A 212 5.56 -6.38 24.37
CA LEU A 212 5.23 -6.93 25.67
C LEU A 212 6.49 -6.93 26.54
N THR A 213 6.40 -6.30 27.69
CA THR A 213 7.36 -6.41 28.78
C THR A 213 6.72 -7.26 29.86
N ALA A 214 7.32 -8.40 30.17
CA ALA A 214 7.00 -9.24 31.32
C ALA A 214 7.92 -8.84 32.48
N SER A 215 7.34 -8.48 33.61
CA SER A 215 8.05 -7.98 34.79
C SER A 215 7.97 -8.98 35.93
N THR A 216 9.11 -9.21 36.58
CA THR A 216 9.23 -10.00 37.80
C THR A 216 9.62 -9.08 38.95
N GLU A 217 10.06 -9.62 40.08
CA GLU A 217 10.59 -8.80 41.18
C GLU A 217 11.91 -8.09 40.81
N ASN A 218 12.73 -8.69 39.93
CA ASN A 218 14.10 -8.21 39.66
C ASN A 218 14.47 -8.20 38.16
N THR A 219 13.56 -8.59 37.26
CA THR A 219 13.83 -8.66 35.81
C THR A 219 12.67 -8.09 35.00
N ASP A 220 13.01 -7.53 33.84
CA ASP A 220 12.07 -7.18 32.78
C ASP A 220 12.51 -7.90 31.50
N ASP A 221 11.63 -8.75 30.98
CA ASP A 221 11.84 -9.51 29.75
C ASP A 221 10.95 -8.90 28.65
N VAL A 222 11.55 -8.50 27.53
CA VAL A 222 10.87 -7.73 26.48
C VAL A 222 10.84 -8.51 25.18
N ILE A 223 9.64 -8.63 24.59
CA ILE A 223 9.42 -9.23 23.28
C ILE A 223 8.48 -8.37 22.44
N THR A 224 8.73 -8.34 21.12
CA THR A 224 7.94 -7.54 20.19
C THR A 224 7.32 -8.41 19.11
N TYR A 225 6.03 -8.23 18.89
CA TYR A 225 5.29 -8.65 17.71
C TYR A 225 5.46 -7.60 16.61
N LEU A 226 5.77 -8.05 15.40
CA LEU A 226 5.82 -7.21 14.20
C LEU A 226 4.84 -7.77 13.18
N GLY A 227 3.80 -6.99 12.84
CA GLY A 227 2.82 -7.38 11.84
C GLY A 227 3.40 -7.37 10.42
N VAL A 228 2.60 -7.88 9.48
CA VAL A 228 2.96 -7.88 8.06
C VAL A 228 3.00 -6.43 7.55
N THR A 229 4.09 -6.09 6.86
CA THR A 229 4.22 -4.77 6.23
C THR A 229 3.30 -4.66 5.03
N LYS A 230 2.39 -3.68 5.07
CA LYS A 230 1.58 -3.27 3.93
C LYS A 230 2.23 -2.09 3.24
N ALA A 231 2.35 -2.16 1.92
CA ALA A 231 2.72 -1.02 1.10
C ALA A 231 1.46 -0.31 0.59
N VAL A 232 1.50 1.03 0.57
CA VAL A 232 0.41 1.91 0.13
C VAL A 232 0.95 3.00 -0.77
#